data_AF-A0A966TTD7-F1
#
_entry.id   AF-A0A966TTD7-F1
#
_cell.length_a   1.000
_cell.length_b   1.000
_cell.length_c   1.000
_cell.angle_alpha   90.00
_cell.angle_beta   90.00
_cell.angle_gamma   90.00
#
_symmetry.space_group_name_H-M   'P 1'
#
loop_
_entity.id
_entity.type
_entity.pdbx_description
1 polymer ?
#
loop_
_entity_poly.entity_id
_entity_poly.type
_entity_poly.pdbx_seq_one_letter_code
_entity_poly.pdbx_strand_id
1 'polypeptide(L)'
;IEYYYKNDALQDPMVSEEHITAFGWAGTADIDDIVQLTLRVNDFLTGLLLGVGITLVDFKLEFGRLYENDEMRIVLADEISPDNCRLWDSKTGEKMDKDRFRRDLGRVEEGYQEVARRLGILPEAGVRDLKGPETVQ
;
A
#
# COMPACT_ATOMS: atom_id res chain seq x y z
N ILE A 1 -7.81 3.10 11.60
CA ILE A 1 -7.37 4.04 10.54
C ILE A 1 -6.67 5.17 11.26
N GLU A 2 -5.49 5.55 10.79
CA GLU A 2 -4.70 6.65 11.32
C GLU A 2 -4.31 7.55 10.15
N TYR A 3 -4.24 8.85 10.38
CA TYR A 3 -3.88 9.83 9.36
C TYR A 3 -2.52 10.43 9.66
N TYR A 4 -1.74 10.63 8.60
CA TYR A 4 -0.41 11.23 8.67
C TYR A 4 -0.30 12.35 7.64
N TYR A 5 0.27 13.48 8.04
CA TYR A 5 0.52 14.58 7.13
C TYR A 5 1.81 14.32 6.35
N LYS A 6 1.70 13.96 5.07
CA LYS A 6 2.86 13.66 4.20
C LYS A 6 3.75 14.89 4.03
N ASN A 7 4.84 14.92 4.79
CA ASN A 7 5.84 15.98 4.79
C ASN A 7 7.15 15.46 5.40
N ASP A 8 8.12 15.16 4.53
CA ASP A 8 9.42 14.59 4.92
C ASP A 8 10.18 15.48 5.92
N ALA A 9 10.06 16.81 5.80
CA ALA A 9 10.76 17.75 6.70
C ALA A 9 10.22 17.70 8.14
N LEU A 10 8.97 17.27 8.30
CA LEU A 10 8.31 17.09 9.60
C LEU A 10 8.27 15.62 10.03
N GLN A 11 8.85 14.72 9.25
CA GLN A 11 8.84 13.27 9.51
C GLN A 11 7.42 12.69 9.58
N ASP A 12 6.54 13.12 8.68
CA ASP A 12 5.17 12.61 8.55
C ASP A 12 4.41 12.55 9.89
N PRO A 13 4.10 13.68 10.54
CA PRO A 13 3.44 13.66 11.84
C PRO A 13 2.02 13.07 11.73
N MET A 14 1.61 12.33 12.76
CA MET A 14 0.22 11.88 12.91
C MET A 14 -0.70 13.09 13.11
N VAL A 15 -1.86 13.07 12.46
CA VAL A 15 -2.87 14.14 12.52
C VAL A 15 -4.26 13.56 12.79
N SER A 16 -5.16 14.41 13.27
CA SER A 16 -6.58 14.08 13.44
C SER A 16 -7.43 14.61 12.29
N GLU A 17 -8.69 14.18 12.20
CA GLU A 17 -9.65 14.69 11.20
C GLU A 17 -9.91 16.19 11.36
N GLU A 18 -9.87 16.71 12.59
CA GLU A 18 -9.98 18.16 12.85
C GLU A 18 -8.81 18.92 12.24
N HIS A 19 -7.59 18.38 12.28
CA HIS A 19 -6.46 18.98 11.58
C HIS A 19 -6.72 18.98 10.06
N ILE A 20 -7.12 17.83 9.49
CA ILE A 20 -7.36 17.70 8.04
C ILE A 20 -8.39 18.73 7.55
N THR A 21 -9.50 18.86 8.27
CA THR A 21 -10.58 19.78 7.93
C THR A 21 -10.21 21.24 8.18
N ALA A 22 -9.55 21.55 9.32
CA ALA A 22 -9.14 22.93 9.64
C ALA A 22 -8.08 23.48 8.68
N PHE A 23 -7.17 22.64 8.21
CA PHE A 23 -6.17 23.01 7.20
C PHE A 23 -6.68 22.93 5.76
N GLY A 24 -7.92 22.48 5.54
CA GLY A 24 -8.54 22.42 4.21
C GLY A 24 -7.89 21.38 3.27
N TRP A 25 -7.23 20.35 3.79
CA TRP A 25 -6.66 19.29 2.96
C TRP A 25 -7.74 18.39 2.36
N ALA A 26 -8.79 18.13 3.13
CA ALA A 26 -9.98 17.39 2.71
C ALA A 26 -11.23 17.84 3.49
N GLY A 27 -12.39 17.77 2.82
CA GLY A 27 -13.68 17.99 3.48
C GLY A 27 -14.18 16.72 4.18
N THR A 28 -15.20 16.83 5.04
CA THR A 28 -15.78 15.67 5.74
C THR A 28 -16.25 14.57 4.77
N ALA A 29 -16.88 14.95 3.66
CA ALA A 29 -17.32 13.98 2.64
C ALA A 29 -16.14 13.25 1.98
N ASP A 30 -15.04 13.95 1.68
CA ASP A 30 -13.82 13.33 1.15
C ASP A 30 -13.24 12.31 2.16
N ILE A 31 -13.25 12.66 3.45
CA ILE A 31 -12.74 11.79 4.53
C ILE A 31 -13.60 10.54 4.66
N ASP A 32 -14.93 10.67 4.59
CA ASP A 32 -15.85 9.53 4.62
C ASP A 32 -15.57 8.57 3.45
N ASP A 33 -15.39 9.09 2.23
CA ASP A 33 -15.03 8.30 1.05
C ASP A 33 -13.68 7.59 1.22
N ILE A 34 -12.67 8.29 1.76
CA ILE A 34 -11.35 7.72 2.07
C ILE A 34 -11.47 6.57 3.06
N VAL A 35 -12.28 6.72 4.13
CA VAL A 35 -12.49 5.67 5.14
C VAL A 35 -13.16 4.46 4.50
N GLN A 36 -14.22 4.66 3.72
CA GLN A 36 -14.92 3.56 3.05
C GLN A 36 -14.02 2.81 2.08
N LEU A 37 -13.24 3.53 1.26
CA LEU A 37 -12.28 2.91 0.35
C LEU A 37 -11.18 2.16 1.13
N THR A 38 -10.65 2.74 2.21
CA THR A 38 -9.62 2.11 3.04
C THR A 38 -10.10 0.78 3.63
N LEU A 39 -11.32 0.73 4.18
CA LEU A 39 -11.89 -0.49 4.73
C LEU A 39 -12.12 -1.57 3.67
N ARG A 40 -12.56 -1.17 2.46
CA ARG A 40 -12.74 -2.08 1.33
C ARG A 40 -11.41 -2.64 0.82
N VAL A 41 -10.38 -1.80 0.74
CA VAL A 41 -9.02 -2.23 0.38
C VAL A 41 -8.49 -3.20 1.43
N ASN A 42 -8.68 -2.91 2.72
CA ASN A 42 -8.29 -3.80 3.81
C ASN A 42 -8.94 -5.19 3.68
N ASP A 43 -10.25 -5.24 3.51
CA ASP A 43 -11.00 -6.49 3.38
C ASP A 43 -10.50 -7.32 2.18
N PHE A 44 -10.38 -6.69 1.01
CA PHE A 44 -9.91 -7.34 -0.21
C PHE A 44 -8.48 -7.87 -0.07
N LEU A 45 -7.53 -7.02 0.35
CA LEU A 45 -6.12 -7.41 0.47
C LEU A 45 -5.90 -8.45 1.56
N THR A 46 -6.61 -8.35 2.69
CA THR A 46 -6.52 -9.35 3.76
C THR A 46 -6.95 -10.72 3.25
N GLY A 47 -8.09 -10.81 2.55
CA GLY A 47 -8.57 -12.06 1.97
C GLY A 47 -7.61 -12.63 0.92
N LEU A 48 -7.13 -11.78 0.00
CA LEU A 48 -6.20 -12.15 -1.06
C LEU A 48 -4.88 -12.71 -0.48
N LEU A 49 -4.26 -11.98 0.45
CA LEU A 49 -2.96 -12.33 1.02
C LEU A 49 -3.06 -13.56 1.92
N LEU A 50 -4.13 -13.67 2.72
CA LEU A 50 -4.35 -14.84 3.55
C LEU A 50 -4.54 -16.10 2.71
N GLY A 51 -5.21 -15.98 1.55
CA GLY A 51 -5.39 -17.07 0.58
C GLY A 51 -4.07 -17.66 0.07
N VAL A 52 -2.99 -16.87 0.08
CA VAL A 52 -1.64 -17.31 -0.32
C VAL A 52 -0.68 -17.47 0.88
N GLY A 53 -1.22 -17.51 2.10
CA GLY A 53 -0.45 -17.76 3.33
C GLY A 53 0.38 -16.57 3.82
N ILE A 54 -0.06 -15.35 3.52
CA ILE A 54 0.55 -14.10 3.97
C ILE A 54 -0.43 -13.36 4.89
N THR A 55 0.04 -12.95 6.05
CA THR A 55 -0.70 -12.08 6.96
C THR A 55 -0.38 -10.62 6.64
N LEU A 56 -1.42 -9.86 6.27
CA LEU A 56 -1.37 -8.40 6.19
C LEU A 56 -1.47 -7.82 7.60
N VAL A 57 -0.38 -7.26 8.11
CA VAL A 57 -0.35 -6.69 9.47
C VAL A 57 -0.94 -5.28 9.47
N ASP A 58 -0.54 -4.47 8.50
CA ASP A 58 -1.06 -3.14 8.18
C ASP A 58 -0.48 -2.67 6.84
N PHE A 59 -0.98 -1.53 6.36
CA PHE A 59 -0.53 -0.89 5.14
C PHE A 59 -0.83 0.60 5.15
N LYS A 60 -0.12 1.37 4.33
CA LYS A 60 -0.35 2.79 4.07
C LYS A 60 -0.98 2.97 2.68
N LEU A 61 -2.00 3.82 2.58
CA LEU A 61 -2.60 4.24 1.31
C LEU A 61 -2.40 5.73 1.09
N GLU A 62 -2.38 6.14 -0.17
CA GLU A 62 -2.47 7.54 -0.57
C GLU A 62 -3.63 7.70 -1.56
N PHE A 63 -4.35 8.82 -1.43
CA PHE A 63 -5.53 9.11 -2.24
C PHE A 63 -5.34 10.40 -3.02
N GLY A 64 -5.89 10.43 -4.22
CA GLY A 64 -5.94 11.61 -5.08
C GLY A 64 -7.37 12.00 -5.41
N ARG A 65 -7.53 13.21 -5.95
CA ARG A 65 -8.79 13.66 -6.56
C ARG A 65 -8.68 13.48 -8.07
N LEU A 66 -9.63 12.76 -8.65
CA LEU A 66 -9.79 12.68 -10.09
C LEU A 66 -11.00 13.51 -10.49
N TYR A 67 -10.79 14.41 -11.45
CA TYR A 67 -11.84 15.27 -12.00
C TYR A 67 -12.23 14.72 -13.38
N GLU A 68 -13.49 14.34 -13.54
CA GLU A 68 -14.07 13.93 -14.82
C GLU A 68 -15.21 14.91 -15.14
N ASN A 69 -15.00 15.77 -16.15
CA ASN A 69 -15.85 16.94 -16.40
C ASN A 69 -15.91 17.85 -15.14
N ASP A 70 -17.12 18.14 -14.65
CA ASP A 70 -17.36 18.94 -13.45
C ASP A 70 -17.53 18.07 -12.17
N GLU A 71 -17.32 16.75 -12.27
CA GLU A 71 -17.43 15.82 -11.13
C GLU A 71 -16.06 15.47 -10.57
N MET A 72 -15.96 15.45 -9.24
CA MET A 72 -14.75 15.07 -8.51
C MET A 72 -15.01 13.77 -7.77
N ARG A 73 -14.07 12.81 -7.86
CA ARG A 73 -14.09 11.59 -7.04
C ARG A 73 -12.74 11.34 -6.38
N ILE A 74 -12.78 10.81 -5.16
CA ILE A 74 -11.60 10.27 -4.48
C ILE A 74 -11.20 8.95 -5.16
N VAL A 75 -9.91 8.81 -5.47
CA VAL A 75 -9.35 7.59 -6.05
C VAL A 75 -8.12 7.15 -5.25
N LEU A 76 -7.94 5.83 -5.14
CA LEU A 76 -6.69 5.27 -4.64
C LEU A 76 -5.55 5.58 -5.63
N ALA A 77 -4.40 5.99 -5.12
CA ALA A 77 -3.22 6.37 -5.90
C ALA A 77 -1.96 5.65 -5.36
N ASP A 78 -0.79 6.17 -5.73
CA ASP A 78 0.54 5.66 -5.34
C ASP A 78 0.72 4.17 -5.70
N GLU A 79 1.25 3.36 -4.78
CA GLU A 79 1.52 1.94 -4.99
C GLU A 79 0.87 1.06 -3.91
N ILE A 80 0.86 -0.26 -4.13
CA ILE A 80 0.63 -1.28 -3.10
C ILE A 80 1.75 -2.31 -3.26
N SER A 81 2.65 -2.36 -2.28
CA SER A 81 3.90 -3.11 -2.37
C SER A 81 4.38 -3.55 -0.98
N PRO A 82 5.38 -4.43 -0.88
CA PRO A 82 6.02 -4.73 0.41
C PRO A 82 6.78 -3.52 1.02
N ASP A 83 6.89 -2.39 0.31
CA ASP A 83 7.42 -1.14 0.87
C ASP A 83 6.41 -0.44 1.80
N ASN A 84 5.13 -0.52 1.44
CA ASN A 84 4.04 0.17 2.15
C ASN A 84 3.06 -0.77 2.88
N CYS A 85 3.21 -2.08 2.73
CA CYS A 85 2.50 -3.11 3.49
C CYS A 85 3.45 -3.86 4.42
N ARG A 86 3.06 -4.10 5.67
CA ARG A 86 3.74 -5.09 6.53
C ARG A 86 3.16 -6.48 6.27
N LEU A 87 4.00 -7.39 5.78
CA LEU A 87 3.61 -8.69 5.22
C LEU A 87 4.39 -9.81 5.90
N TRP A 88 3.70 -10.64 6.67
CA TRP A 88 4.35 -11.72 7.41
C TRP A 88 3.89 -13.08 6.90
N ASP A 89 4.77 -14.07 6.90
CA ASP A 89 4.38 -15.45 6.64
C ASP A 89 3.42 -15.92 7.73
N SER A 90 2.24 -16.40 7.35
CA SER A 90 1.19 -16.76 8.31
C SER A 90 1.53 -17.95 9.20
N LYS A 91 2.53 -18.78 8.84
CA LYS A 91 2.93 -19.95 9.62
C LYS A 91 4.12 -19.66 10.53
N THR A 92 5.12 -18.95 10.01
CA THR A 92 6.39 -18.73 10.71
C THR A 92 6.48 -17.36 11.38
N GLY A 93 5.66 -16.40 10.97
CA GLY A 93 5.79 -14.99 11.36
C GLY A 93 7.00 -14.30 10.74
N GLU A 94 7.64 -14.92 9.75
CA GLU A 94 8.76 -14.31 9.02
C GLU A 94 8.31 -13.06 8.26
N LYS A 95 9.04 -11.96 8.41
CA LYS A 95 8.74 -10.70 7.71
C LYS A 95 9.20 -10.79 6.27
N MET A 96 8.36 -10.38 5.33
CA MET A 96 8.65 -10.36 3.88
C MET A 96 8.58 -8.94 3.28
N ASP A 97 8.45 -7.93 4.15
CA ASP A 97 8.32 -6.51 3.80
C ASP A 97 9.56 -5.69 4.14
N LYS A 98 9.47 -4.37 3.93
CA LYS A 98 10.55 -3.41 4.21
C LYS A 98 11.07 -3.41 5.64
N ASP A 99 10.35 -3.99 6.62
CA ASP A 99 10.91 -4.21 7.97
C ASP A 99 12.16 -5.08 7.95
N ARG A 100 12.37 -5.92 6.92
CA ARG A 100 13.64 -6.65 6.77
C ARG A 100 14.83 -5.72 6.60
N PHE A 101 14.64 -4.60 5.89
CA PHE A 101 15.63 -3.54 5.77
C PHE A 101 15.70 -2.70 7.05
N ARG A 102 14.54 -2.25 7.58
CA ARG A 102 14.50 -1.37 8.77
C ARG A 102 15.11 -2.00 10.04
N ARG A 103 15.15 -3.33 10.10
CA ARG A 103 15.63 -4.10 11.27
C ARG A 103 16.85 -4.96 10.95
N ASP A 104 17.54 -4.72 9.84
CA ASP A 104 18.76 -5.43 9.44
C ASP A 104 18.63 -6.97 9.41
N LEU A 105 17.46 -7.48 8.98
CA LEU A 105 17.17 -8.93 8.90
C LEU A 105 17.73 -9.59 7.63
N GLY A 106 18.34 -8.81 6.74
CA GLY A 106 18.84 -9.24 5.44
C GLY A 106 17.74 -9.80 4.52
N ARG A 107 18.13 -10.33 3.36
CA ARG A 107 17.25 -11.02 2.40
C ARG A 107 15.99 -10.23 1.99
N VAL A 108 16.15 -8.93 1.74
CA VAL A 108 15.03 -8.03 1.42
C VAL A 108 14.42 -8.41 0.07
N GLU A 109 15.25 -8.55 -0.95
CA GLU A 109 14.82 -8.91 -2.31
C GLU A 109 14.12 -10.26 -2.34
N GLU A 110 14.63 -11.25 -1.61
CA GLU A 110 14.04 -12.58 -1.53
C GLU A 110 12.68 -12.57 -0.83
N GLY A 111 12.49 -11.70 0.18
CA GLY A 111 11.17 -11.47 0.78
C GLY A 111 10.16 -10.96 -0.24
N TYR A 112 10.57 -10.00 -1.08
CA TYR A 112 9.69 -9.40 -2.09
C TYR A 112 9.39 -10.40 -3.22
N GLN A 113 10.40 -11.17 -3.64
CA GLN A 113 10.22 -12.26 -4.60
C GLN A 113 9.27 -13.34 -4.07
N GLU A 114 9.34 -13.67 -2.78
CA GLU A 114 8.44 -14.65 -2.19
C GLU A 114 6.99 -14.16 -2.18
N VAL A 115 6.75 -12.88 -1.87
CA VAL A 115 5.42 -12.26 -1.99
C VAL A 115 4.92 -12.35 -3.43
N ALA A 116 5.73 -11.94 -4.40
CA ALA A 116 5.37 -11.94 -5.82
C ALA A 116 5.14 -13.37 -6.36
N ARG A 117 5.93 -14.35 -5.92
CA ARG A 117 5.78 -15.77 -6.26
C ARG A 117 4.47 -16.33 -5.72
N ARG A 118 4.11 -16.03 -4.47
CA ARG A 118 2.85 -16.47 -3.84
C ARG A 118 1.62 -15.86 -4.51
N LEU A 119 1.72 -14.61 -4.93
CA LEU A 119 0.69 -13.93 -5.71
C LEU A 119 0.62 -14.38 -7.19
N GLY A 120 1.57 -15.21 -7.65
CA GLY A 120 1.62 -15.68 -9.03
C GLY A 120 2.02 -14.60 -10.05
N ILE A 121 2.71 -13.55 -9.62
CA ILE A 121 3.12 -12.41 -10.46
C ILE A 121 4.47 -12.68 -11.15
N LEU A 122 5.32 -13.51 -10.53
CA LEU A 122 6.58 -13.94 -11.16
C LEU A 122 6.34 -15.14 -12.08
N PRO A 123 6.79 -15.09 -13.35
CA PRO A 123 6.78 -16.27 -14.21
C PRO A 123 7.69 -17.37 -13.62
N GLU A 124 7.28 -18.62 -13.73
CA GLU A 124 8.02 -19.79 -13.20
C GLU A 124 9.46 -19.90 -13.75
N ALA A 125 9.73 -19.26 -14.89
CA ALA A 125 11.06 -19.05 -15.45
C ALA A 125 11.58 -17.66 -15.04
N GLY A 126 12.37 -17.59 -13.96
CA GLY A 126 12.78 -16.31 -13.36
C GLY A 126 13.40 -15.28 -14.32
N VAL A 127 13.15 -13.98 -14.06
CA VAL A 127 13.70 -12.69 -14.58
C VAL A 127 13.97 -12.52 -16.10
N ARG A 128 14.14 -13.58 -16.91
CA ARG A 128 14.65 -13.46 -18.28
C ARG A 128 13.60 -13.12 -19.34
N ASP A 129 12.30 -13.24 -19.04
CA ASP A 129 11.26 -13.17 -20.09
C ASP A 129 10.19 -12.07 -19.89
N LEU A 130 10.50 -11.00 -19.15
CA LEU A 130 9.59 -9.84 -19.07
C LEU A 130 10.07 -8.74 -20.04
N LYS A 131 9.52 -8.73 -21.26
CA LYS A 131 9.49 -7.51 -22.08
C LYS A 131 8.54 -6.52 -21.39
N GLY A 132 9.10 -5.48 -20.78
CA GLY A 132 8.31 -4.36 -20.25
C GLY A 132 7.48 -3.69 -21.35
N PRO A 133 6.41 -2.95 -21.00
CA PRO A 133 5.65 -2.19 -21.97
C PRO A 133 6.54 -1.17 -22.68
N GLU A 134 6.35 -1.00 -23.99
CA GLU A 134 7.05 0.02 -24.75
C GLU A 134 6.64 1.39 -24.21
N THR A 135 7.61 2.15 -23.70
CA THR A 135 7.39 3.51 -23.25
C THR A 135 7.00 4.37 -24.44
N VAL A 136 5.82 4.97 -24.40
CA VAL A 136 5.41 6.00 -25.36
C VAL A 136 6.18 7.27 -25.00
N GLN A 137 7.08 7.71 -25.88
CA GLN A 137 7.75 9.01 -25.81
C GLN A 137 6.82 10.14 -26.26
#